data_AF-A0A1G0X8P3-F1
#
_entry.id   AF-A0A1G0X8P3-F1
#
_cell.length_a   1.000
_cell.length_b   1.000
_cell.length_c   1.000
_cell.angle_alpha   90.00
_cell.angle_beta   90.00
_cell.angle_gamma   90.00
#
_symmetry.space_group_name_H-M   'P 1'
#
loop_
_entity.id
_entity.type
_entity.pdbx_description
1 polymer ?
#
loop_
_entity_poly.entity_id
_entity_poly.type
_entity_poly.pdbx_seq_one_letter_code
_entity_poly.pdbx_strand_id
1 'polypeptide(L)'
;MSPQNSRTIIQNTRSLRYYDFERIGSDTLQLVSDIFTNFSKARVQRCRILLKLFECYLQITDQKFIFPNAVDSKLDCTVDLFIGALCSNTFLNAKVAQRYGLIKLLMELLDSLKISQFLSINIPFATQDGIKKYSISRIKLFESITLREEHVYYWQGWWTYSKANTKWFLQLHGVYKCYGREFTERLFNQIDTVFSGCAQSIP
;
A
#
# COMPACT_ATOMS: atom_id res chain seq x y z
N MET A 1 -10.55 26.69 6.44
CA MET A 1 -11.07 25.59 5.60
C MET A 1 -9.94 25.11 4.71
N SER A 2 -9.26 24.03 5.10
CA SER A 2 -8.18 23.46 4.29
C SER A 2 -8.81 22.67 3.14
N PRO A 3 -8.33 22.82 1.89
CA PRO A 3 -8.89 22.08 0.76
C PRO A 3 -8.73 20.59 1.04
N GLN A 4 -9.81 19.82 0.86
CA GLN A 4 -9.77 18.36 0.79
C GLN A 4 -8.99 17.98 -0.48
N ASN A 5 -7.67 18.16 -0.46
CA ASN A 5 -6.77 17.44 -1.34
C ASN A 5 -6.96 15.98 -0.97
N SER A 6 -7.66 15.22 -1.81
CA SER A 6 -7.78 13.77 -1.68
C SER A 6 -6.37 13.19 -1.66
N ARG A 7 -5.83 13.00 -0.44
CA ARG A 7 -4.46 12.54 -0.25
C ARG A 7 -4.43 11.08 -0.69
N THR A 8 -3.53 10.77 -1.62
CA THR A 8 -3.23 9.38 -1.98
C THR A 8 -2.93 8.58 -0.72
N ILE A 9 -3.47 7.35 -0.63
CA ILE A 9 -3.36 6.50 0.56
C ILE A 9 -1.90 6.27 0.92
N ILE A 10 -1.09 5.80 -0.03
CA ILE A 10 0.36 5.67 0.15
C ILE A 10 1.08 6.82 -0.54
N GLN A 11 1.49 7.81 0.24
CA GLN A 11 2.17 9.00 -0.28
C GLN A 11 3.64 8.74 -0.67
N ASN A 12 4.30 7.80 -0.01
CA ASN A 12 5.69 7.42 -0.26
C ASN A 12 5.97 6.01 0.30
N THR A 13 6.52 5.11 -0.52
CA THR A 13 6.78 3.72 -0.12
C THR A 13 7.84 3.56 0.97
N ARG A 14 8.64 4.59 1.27
CA ARG A 14 9.63 4.55 2.35
C ARG A 14 9.00 4.41 3.74
N SER A 15 7.77 4.90 3.94
CA SER A 15 7.08 4.79 5.22
C SER A 15 6.61 3.37 5.53
N LEU A 16 6.41 2.53 4.49
CA LEU A 16 5.84 1.18 4.61
C LEU A 16 6.62 0.26 5.55
N ARG A 17 7.92 0.52 5.76
CA ARG A 17 8.78 -0.28 6.65
C ARG A 17 8.39 -0.20 8.14
N TYR A 18 7.60 0.80 8.51
CA TYR A 18 7.17 1.03 9.90
C TYR A 18 5.80 0.42 10.22
N TYR A 19 5.09 -0.05 9.19
CA TYR A 19 3.80 -0.69 9.37
C TYR A 19 4.01 -2.18 9.62
N ASP A 20 3.13 -2.81 10.41
CA ASP A 20 3.18 -4.25 10.65
C ASP A 20 2.43 -5.03 9.57
N PHE A 21 2.50 -6.36 9.63
CA PHE A 21 1.64 -7.24 8.85
C PHE A 21 0.55 -7.79 9.79
N GLU A 22 -0.71 -7.67 9.39
CA GLU A 22 -1.87 -8.12 10.17
C GLU A 22 -2.81 -9.00 9.35
N ARG A 23 -2.93 -8.75 8.04
CA ARG A 23 -3.80 -9.48 7.11
C ARG A 23 -3.06 -10.57 6.35
N ILE A 24 -1.76 -10.42 6.12
CA ILE A 24 -0.90 -11.46 5.56
C ILE A 24 -0.32 -12.29 6.71
N GLY A 25 -0.66 -13.59 6.74
CA GLY A 25 -0.18 -14.52 7.78
C GLY A 25 1.34 -14.75 7.73
N SER A 26 1.92 -15.09 8.89
CA SER A 26 3.35 -15.38 9.03
C SER A 26 3.84 -16.47 8.09
N ASP A 27 3.04 -17.51 7.87
CA ASP A 27 3.39 -18.63 7.00
C ASP A 27 3.53 -18.18 5.54
N THR A 28 2.66 -17.27 5.10
CA THR A 28 2.76 -16.65 3.77
C THR A 28 4.01 -15.79 3.67
N LEU A 29 4.31 -14.99 4.70
CA LEU A 29 5.51 -14.14 4.72
C LEU A 29 6.79 -14.99 4.69
N GLN A 30 6.82 -16.11 5.41
CA GLN A 30 7.95 -17.03 5.43
C GLN A 30 8.15 -17.69 4.06
N LEU A 31 7.08 -18.25 3.48
CA LEU A 31 7.11 -18.85 2.15
C LEU A 31 7.64 -17.87 1.10
N VAL A 32 7.15 -16.65 1.12
CA VAL A 32 7.59 -15.59 0.20
C VAL A 32 9.06 -15.21 0.46
N SER A 33 9.49 -15.17 1.72
CA SER A 33 10.91 -14.96 2.07
C SER A 33 11.81 -16.07 1.53
N ASP A 34 11.38 -17.33 1.62
CA ASP A 34 12.14 -18.48 1.17
C ASP A 34 12.34 -18.47 -0.36
N ILE A 35 11.31 -18.08 -1.12
CA ILE A 35 11.40 -17.84 -2.57
C ILE A 35 12.46 -16.79 -2.90
N PHE A 36 12.59 -15.75 -2.07
CA PHE A 36 13.48 -14.63 -2.31
C PHE A 36 14.91 -14.82 -1.82
N THR A 37 15.26 -15.95 -1.22
CA THR A 37 16.65 -16.27 -0.83
C THR A 37 17.63 -16.16 -2.01
N ASN A 38 17.15 -16.46 -3.22
CA ASN A 38 17.94 -16.41 -4.46
C ASN A 38 17.92 -15.04 -5.16
N PHE A 39 17.27 -14.03 -4.57
CA PHE A 39 17.06 -12.72 -5.20
C PHE A 39 18.12 -11.71 -4.75
N SER A 40 18.42 -10.73 -5.61
CA SER A 40 19.30 -9.62 -5.22
C SER A 40 18.65 -8.77 -4.12
N LYS A 41 19.48 -8.15 -3.26
CA LYS A 41 19.01 -7.28 -2.15
C LYS A 41 17.99 -6.22 -2.60
N ALA A 42 18.22 -5.60 -3.76
CA ALA A 42 17.32 -4.60 -4.33
C ALA A 42 15.95 -5.20 -4.70
N ARG A 43 15.92 -6.43 -5.20
CA ARG A 43 14.68 -7.12 -5.57
C ARG A 43 13.92 -7.56 -4.32
N VAL A 44 14.60 -8.12 -3.32
CA VAL A 44 14.02 -8.43 -1.99
C VAL A 44 13.33 -7.19 -1.40
N GLN A 45 13.98 -6.03 -1.46
CA GLN A 45 13.39 -4.79 -0.95
C GLN A 45 12.14 -4.37 -1.73
N ARG A 46 12.12 -4.52 -3.06
CA ARG A 46 10.92 -4.25 -3.86
C ARG A 46 9.78 -5.21 -3.54
N CYS A 47 10.09 -6.49 -3.28
CA CYS A 47 9.08 -7.46 -2.88
C CYS A 47 8.48 -7.11 -1.52
N ARG A 48 9.30 -6.69 -0.55
CA ARG A 48 8.79 -6.21 0.75
C ARG A 48 7.86 -5.02 0.60
N ILE A 49 8.19 -4.07 -0.29
CA ILE A 49 7.31 -2.95 -0.64
C ILE A 49 5.99 -3.47 -1.22
N LEU A 50 6.04 -4.40 -2.18
CA LEU A 50 4.85 -4.99 -2.78
C LEU A 50 3.96 -5.68 -1.74
N LEU A 51 4.54 -6.47 -0.84
CA LEU A 51 3.80 -7.13 0.25
C LEU A 51 3.15 -6.12 1.19
N LYS A 52 3.84 -5.02 1.51
CA LYS A 52 3.26 -3.95 2.35
C LYS A 52 2.12 -3.20 1.65
N LEU A 53 2.22 -3.00 0.34
CA LEU A 53 1.12 -2.46 -0.44
C LEU A 53 -0.07 -3.43 -0.45
N PHE A 54 0.19 -4.73 -0.58
CA PHE A 54 -0.87 -5.73 -0.53
C PHE A 54 -1.53 -5.81 0.85
N GLU A 55 -0.74 -5.77 1.92
CA GLU A 55 -1.22 -5.66 3.30
C GLU A 55 -2.13 -4.44 3.48
N CYS A 56 -1.68 -3.27 3.01
CA CYS A 56 -2.49 -2.05 3.03
C CYS A 56 -3.81 -2.24 2.29
N TYR A 57 -3.76 -2.76 1.07
CA TYR A 57 -4.94 -3.04 0.25
C TYR A 57 -5.94 -3.96 0.98
N LEU A 58 -5.47 -5.05 1.59
CA LEU A 58 -6.32 -5.97 2.34
C LEU A 58 -6.98 -5.28 3.54
N GLN A 59 -6.24 -4.44 4.27
CA GLN A 59 -6.80 -3.71 5.42
C GLN A 59 -7.86 -2.68 5.01
N ILE A 60 -7.58 -1.86 3.99
CA ILE A 60 -8.52 -0.81 3.56
C ILE A 60 -9.77 -1.36 2.87
N THR A 61 -9.70 -2.57 2.31
CA THR A 61 -10.85 -3.26 1.69
C THR A 61 -11.51 -4.28 2.62
N ASP A 62 -11.02 -4.41 3.85
CA ASP A 62 -11.42 -5.43 4.84
C ASP A 62 -11.39 -6.88 4.32
N GLN A 63 -10.45 -7.16 3.42
CA GLN A 63 -10.21 -8.51 2.92
C GLN A 63 -9.21 -9.26 3.82
N LYS A 64 -9.22 -10.58 3.73
CA LYS A 64 -8.24 -11.46 4.36
C LYS A 64 -7.62 -12.34 3.30
N PHE A 65 -6.31 -12.54 3.38
CA PHE A 65 -5.58 -13.42 2.48
C PHE A 65 -4.96 -14.57 3.27
N ILE A 66 -5.39 -15.80 2.99
CA ILE A 66 -4.90 -17.00 3.66
C ILE A 66 -4.40 -17.98 2.59
N PHE A 67 -3.09 -18.01 2.36
CA PHE A 67 -2.45 -19.05 1.55
C PHE A 67 -2.29 -20.33 2.41
N PRO A 68 -2.43 -21.56 1.86
CA PRO A 68 -2.74 -21.95 0.49
C PRO A 68 -4.24 -22.08 0.16
N ASN A 69 -5.13 -21.89 1.14
CA ASN A 69 -6.58 -22.08 0.96
C ASN A 69 -7.26 -20.97 0.11
N ALA A 70 -6.49 -20.07 -0.48
CA ALA A 70 -6.98 -18.99 -1.30
C ALA A 70 -7.26 -19.40 -2.77
N VAL A 71 -7.04 -20.64 -3.19
CA VAL A 71 -7.20 -21.07 -4.60
C VAL A 71 -8.69 -21.23 -4.98
N ASP A 72 -9.45 -20.15 -4.85
CA ASP A 72 -10.85 -20.01 -5.24
C ASP A 72 -11.00 -18.77 -6.15
N SER A 73 -12.13 -18.62 -6.82
CA SER A 73 -12.48 -17.44 -7.64
C SER A 73 -12.33 -16.09 -6.90
N LYS A 74 -12.35 -16.10 -5.57
CA LYS A 74 -12.09 -14.94 -4.72
C LYS A 74 -10.67 -14.41 -4.85
N LEU A 75 -9.68 -15.27 -5.08
CA LEU A 75 -8.29 -14.86 -5.25
C LEU A 75 -8.06 -14.16 -6.58
N ASP A 76 -8.66 -14.66 -7.65
CA ASP A 76 -8.62 -14.01 -8.96
C ASP A 76 -9.15 -12.58 -8.87
N CYS A 77 -10.32 -12.40 -8.23
CA CYS A 77 -10.90 -11.09 -7.98
C CYS A 77 -10.01 -10.18 -7.09
N THR A 78 -9.43 -10.74 -6.02
CA THR A 78 -8.54 -10.02 -5.10
C THR A 78 -7.30 -9.49 -5.82
N VAL A 79 -6.64 -10.34 -6.61
CA VAL A 79 -5.45 -9.96 -7.38
C VAL A 79 -5.80 -8.93 -8.45
N ASP A 80 -6.89 -9.13 -9.19
CA ASP A 80 -7.31 -8.20 -10.26
C ASP A 80 -7.65 -6.80 -9.70
N LEU A 81 -8.35 -6.74 -8.57
CA LEU A 81 -8.63 -5.49 -7.86
C LEU A 81 -7.37 -4.86 -7.28
N PHE A 82 -6.43 -5.65 -6.76
CA PHE A 82 -5.15 -5.13 -6.27
C PHE A 82 -4.30 -4.54 -7.40
N ILE A 83 -4.33 -5.13 -8.60
CA ILE A 83 -3.72 -4.54 -9.81
C ILE A 83 -4.38 -3.19 -10.14
N GLY A 84 -5.72 -3.12 -10.03
CA GLY A 84 -6.47 -1.86 -10.12
C GLY A 84 -5.98 -0.81 -9.12
N ALA A 85 -5.80 -1.19 -7.86
CA ALA A 85 -5.27 -0.34 -6.81
C ALA A 85 -3.85 0.17 -7.14
N LEU A 86 -2.92 -0.71 -7.52
CA LEU A 86 -1.55 -0.33 -7.91
C LEU A 86 -1.52 0.68 -9.06
N CYS A 87 -2.48 0.60 -9.99
CA CYS A 87 -2.62 1.55 -11.09
C CYS A 87 -3.36 2.84 -10.73
N SER A 88 -4.13 2.88 -9.63
CA SER A 88 -4.91 4.06 -9.23
C SER A 88 -4.06 5.13 -8.55
N ASN A 89 -4.29 6.40 -8.94
CA ASN A 89 -3.65 7.56 -8.31
C ASN A 89 -4.16 7.84 -6.88
N THR A 90 -5.31 7.26 -6.49
CA THR A 90 -5.85 7.38 -5.13
C THR A 90 -5.15 6.45 -4.15
N PHE A 91 -4.65 5.30 -4.62
CA PHE A 91 -4.00 4.29 -3.76
C PHE A 91 -2.51 4.56 -3.54
N LEU A 92 -1.71 4.71 -4.60
CA LEU A 92 -0.25 4.81 -4.50
C LEU A 92 0.26 6.03 -5.27
N ASN A 93 1.08 6.86 -4.63
CA ASN A 93 1.72 8.01 -5.29
C ASN A 93 3.04 7.55 -5.92
N ALA A 94 2.98 7.07 -7.15
CA ALA A 94 4.13 6.55 -7.89
C ALA A 94 4.03 6.84 -9.39
N LYS A 95 5.18 6.92 -10.05
CA LYS A 95 5.26 7.07 -11.51
C LYS A 95 4.72 5.81 -12.20
N VAL A 96 4.19 5.95 -13.41
CA VAL A 96 3.66 4.83 -14.23
C VAL A 96 4.65 3.67 -14.33
N ALA A 97 5.93 3.97 -14.62
CA ALA A 97 6.98 2.95 -14.70
C ALA A 97 7.21 2.18 -13.39
N GLN A 98 7.04 2.82 -12.24
CA GLN A 98 7.16 2.17 -10.93
C GLN A 98 5.97 1.25 -10.66
N ARG A 99 4.75 1.71 -10.97
CA ARG A 99 3.52 0.89 -10.86
C ARG A 99 3.61 -0.35 -11.74
N TYR A 100 4.04 -0.17 -12.99
CA TYR A 100 4.30 -1.26 -13.92
C TYR A 100 5.32 -2.27 -13.36
N GLY A 101 6.43 -1.78 -12.78
CA GLY A 101 7.44 -2.64 -12.16
C GLY A 101 6.90 -3.45 -10.97
N LEU A 102 5.98 -2.88 -10.18
CA LEU A 102 5.32 -3.59 -9.08
C LEU A 102 4.35 -4.67 -9.58
N ILE A 103 3.59 -4.38 -10.63
CA ILE A 103 2.67 -5.36 -11.24
C ILE A 103 3.44 -6.53 -11.84
N LYS A 104 4.54 -6.27 -12.57
CA LYS A 104 5.40 -7.34 -13.08
C LYS A 104 5.94 -8.21 -11.95
N LEU A 105 6.40 -7.58 -10.86
CA LEU A 105 6.90 -8.30 -9.68
C LEU A 105 5.83 -9.13 -8.99
N LEU A 106 4.58 -8.64 -8.94
CA LEU A 106 3.44 -9.38 -8.41
C LEU A 106 3.22 -10.68 -9.20
N MET A 107 3.28 -10.61 -10.52
CA MET A 107 3.07 -11.79 -11.36
C MET A 107 4.18 -12.80 -11.24
N GLU A 108 5.44 -12.33 -11.24
CA GLU A 108 6.59 -13.20 -10.96
C GLU A 108 6.47 -13.89 -9.59
N LEU A 109 5.93 -13.20 -8.59
CA LEU A 109 5.66 -13.78 -7.27
C LEU A 109 4.54 -14.83 -7.33
N LEU A 110 3.43 -14.53 -8.01
CA LEU A 110 2.31 -15.46 -8.19
C LEU A 110 2.73 -16.72 -8.97
N ASP A 111 3.58 -16.56 -9.99
CA ASP A 111 4.21 -17.67 -10.73
C ASP A 111 5.11 -18.51 -9.81
N SER A 112 5.96 -17.85 -9.01
CA SER A 112 6.86 -18.53 -8.07
C SER A 112 6.11 -19.31 -6.99
N LEU A 113 4.94 -18.81 -6.59
CA LEU A 113 4.02 -19.49 -5.67
C LEU A 113 3.18 -20.58 -6.35
N LYS A 114 3.32 -20.78 -7.66
CA LYS A 114 2.49 -21.69 -8.48
C LYS A 114 0.99 -21.39 -8.40
N ILE A 115 0.65 -20.12 -8.17
CA ILE A 115 -0.72 -19.63 -8.07
C ILE A 115 -1.24 -19.16 -9.43
N SER A 116 -0.36 -18.63 -10.28
CA SER A 116 -0.76 -17.98 -11.54
C SER A 116 -1.60 -18.85 -12.46
N GLN A 117 -1.37 -20.17 -12.47
CA GLN A 117 -2.15 -21.14 -13.24
C GLN A 117 -3.64 -21.19 -12.83
N PHE A 118 -3.98 -20.68 -11.64
CA PHE A 118 -5.35 -20.62 -11.13
C PHE A 118 -6.00 -19.25 -11.33
N LEU A 119 -5.29 -18.30 -11.95
CA LEU A 119 -5.78 -16.95 -12.19
C LEU A 119 -6.21 -16.81 -13.66
N SER A 120 -7.33 -16.13 -13.90
CA SER A 120 -7.80 -15.83 -15.26
C SER A 120 -7.08 -14.60 -15.85
N ILE A 121 -6.05 -14.11 -15.17
CA ILE A 121 -5.35 -12.86 -15.47
C ILE A 121 -4.48 -13.04 -16.72
N ASN A 122 -4.99 -12.59 -17.85
CA ASN A 122 -4.25 -12.50 -19.11
C ASN A 122 -3.87 -11.04 -19.39
N ILE A 123 -2.75 -10.60 -18.81
CA ILE A 123 -2.24 -9.24 -19.03
C ILE A 123 -1.11 -9.31 -20.07
N PRO A 124 -1.14 -8.48 -21.11
CA PRO A 124 -0.01 -8.29 -21.99
C PRO A 124 1.08 -7.48 -21.26
N PHE A 125 1.84 -8.13 -20.37
CA PHE A 125 2.93 -7.50 -19.61
C PHE A 125 4.08 -7.03 -20.49
N ALA A 126 4.11 -7.37 -21.78
CA ALA A 126 5.18 -6.99 -22.69
C ALA A 126 5.31 -5.46 -22.86
N THR A 127 4.25 -4.67 -22.63
CA THR A 127 4.26 -3.21 -22.84
C THR A 127 3.52 -2.44 -21.76
N GLN A 128 3.94 -1.19 -21.52
CA GLN A 128 3.23 -0.28 -20.61
C GLN A 128 1.81 0.03 -21.09
N ASP A 129 1.59 0.13 -22.41
CA ASP A 129 0.27 0.37 -22.99
C ASP A 129 -0.68 -0.81 -22.79
N GLY A 130 -0.17 -2.04 -22.81
CA GLY A 130 -0.93 -3.24 -22.49
C GLY A 130 -1.50 -3.19 -21.07
N ILE A 131 -0.65 -2.89 -20.08
CA ILE A 131 -1.09 -2.73 -18.68
C ILE A 131 -2.04 -1.55 -18.52
N LYS A 132 -1.79 -0.43 -19.21
CA LYS A 132 -2.68 0.73 -19.17
C LYS A 132 -4.08 0.37 -19.65
N LYS A 133 -4.21 -0.31 -20.80
CA LYS A 133 -5.51 -0.75 -21.33
C LYS A 133 -6.20 -1.75 -20.40
N TYR A 134 -5.44 -2.73 -19.89
CA TYR A 134 -5.96 -3.72 -18.95
C TYR A 134 -6.52 -3.07 -17.68
N SER A 135 -5.77 -2.14 -17.10
CA SER A 135 -6.08 -1.57 -15.79
C SER A 135 -7.21 -0.55 -15.77
N ILE A 136 -7.63 0.05 -16.89
CA ILE A 136 -8.69 1.10 -16.89
C ILE A 136 -9.97 0.63 -16.19
N SER A 137 -10.46 -0.55 -16.52
CA SER A 137 -11.68 -1.10 -15.88
C SER A 137 -11.44 -1.46 -14.42
N ARG A 138 -10.24 -1.95 -14.08
CA ARG A 138 -9.87 -2.37 -12.72
C ARG A 138 -9.66 -1.19 -11.78
N ILE A 139 -9.10 -0.08 -12.27
CA ILE A 139 -8.99 1.18 -11.53
C ILE A 139 -10.38 1.64 -11.13
N LYS A 140 -11.34 1.68 -12.08
CA LYS A 140 -12.71 2.07 -11.80
C LYS A 140 -13.37 1.14 -10.78
N LEU A 141 -13.17 -0.16 -10.91
CA LEU A 141 -13.68 -1.14 -9.94
C LEU A 141 -13.10 -0.89 -8.55
N PHE A 142 -11.79 -0.74 -8.42
CA PHE A 142 -11.15 -0.42 -7.14
C PHE A 142 -11.67 0.89 -6.55
N GLU A 143 -11.75 1.96 -7.35
CA GLU A 143 -12.21 3.28 -6.90
C GLU A 143 -13.71 3.31 -6.54
N SER A 144 -14.49 2.32 -7.00
CA SER A 144 -15.89 2.15 -6.61
C SER A 144 -16.08 1.44 -5.26
N ILE A 145 -15.02 0.81 -4.72
CA ILE A 145 -15.09 0.10 -3.44
C ILE A 145 -15.15 1.11 -2.29
N THR A 146 -16.08 0.89 -1.37
CA THR A 146 -16.10 1.62 -0.10
C THR A 146 -14.92 1.19 0.77
N LEU A 147 -13.95 2.08 0.96
CA LEU A 147 -12.77 1.83 1.78
C LEU A 147 -13.06 2.04 3.26
N ARG A 148 -12.39 1.28 4.12
CA ARG A 148 -12.40 1.45 5.58
C ARG A 148 -11.62 2.70 5.94
N GLU A 149 -12.34 3.77 6.27
CA GLU A 149 -11.77 5.10 6.54
C GLU A 149 -10.65 5.05 7.60
N GLU A 150 -10.84 4.27 8.66
CA GLU A 150 -9.87 4.16 9.75
C GLU A 150 -8.53 3.57 9.30
N HIS A 151 -8.57 2.54 8.45
CA HIS A 151 -7.36 1.97 7.85
C HIS A 151 -6.75 2.92 6.81
N VAL A 152 -7.58 3.64 6.04
CA VAL A 152 -7.09 4.67 5.11
C VAL A 152 -6.30 5.73 5.86
N TYR A 153 -6.84 6.25 6.98
CA TYR A 153 -6.15 7.20 7.85
C TYR A 153 -4.81 6.65 8.34
N TYR A 154 -4.82 5.43 8.88
CA TYR A 154 -3.60 4.76 9.37
C TYR A 154 -2.50 4.68 8.29
N TRP A 155 -2.85 4.25 7.08
CA TRP A 155 -1.89 4.08 5.98
C TRP A 155 -1.44 5.38 5.31
N GLN A 156 -2.28 6.44 5.34
CA GLN A 156 -1.88 7.79 4.97
C GLN A 156 -0.76 8.31 5.88
N GLY A 157 -0.82 7.94 7.15
CA GLY A 157 0.20 8.23 8.15
C GLY A 157 0.40 9.73 8.40
N TRP A 158 1.51 10.04 9.05
CA TRP A 158 1.74 11.34 9.68
C TRP A 158 2.89 12.08 9.01
N TRP A 159 2.57 12.78 7.92
CA TRP A 159 3.53 13.58 7.16
C TRP A 159 3.50 15.04 7.59
N THR A 160 4.67 15.58 7.94
CA THR A 160 4.87 16.99 8.28
C THR A 160 5.87 17.64 7.32
N TYR A 161 5.99 18.95 7.38
CA TYR A 161 6.99 19.72 6.65
C TYR A 161 7.83 20.52 7.65
N SER A 162 9.15 20.46 7.48
CA SER A 162 10.05 21.37 8.20
C SER A 162 9.86 22.81 7.71
N LYS A 163 10.35 23.80 8.47
CA LYS A 163 10.49 25.20 8.03
C LYS A 163 11.16 25.37 6.65
N ALA A 164 12.10 24.48 6.28
CA ALA A 164 12.75 24.47 4.97
C ALA A 164 11.93 23.75 3.87
N ASN A 165 10.63 23.56 4.07
CA ASN A 165 9.70 22.83 3.20
C ASN A 165 10.13 21.39 2.84
N THR A 166 11.04 20.79 3.62
CA THR A 166 11.38 19.38 3.48
C THR A 166 10.28 18.53 4.11
N LYS A 167 9.81 17.51 3.39
CA LYS A 167 8.76 16.60 3.84
C LYS A 167 9.34 15.50 4.74
N TRP A 168 8.76 15.32 5.92
CA TRP A 168 9.17 14.34 6.92
C TRP A 168 8.03 13.39 7.30
N PHE A 169 8.38 12.13 7.58
CA PHE A 169 7.43 11.12 8.07
C PHE A 169 7.66 10.89 9.56
N LEU A 170 6.62 11.08 10.37
CA LEU A 170 6.65 10.81 11.80
C LEU A 170 6.20 9.36 12.04
N GLN A 171 7.01 8.60 12.78
CA GLN A 171 6.79 7.18 13.05
C GLN A 171 5.78 6.98 14.19
N LEU A 172 4.55 7.46 14.02
CA LEU A 172 3.51 7.39 15.07
C LEU A 172 2.66 6.11 15.02
N HIS A 173 3.04 5.11 14.21
CA HIS A 173 2.26 3.87 14.06
C HIS A 173 2.10 3.12 15.40
N GLY A 174 3.15 3.07 16.22
CA GLY A 174 3.10 2.38 17.52
C GLY A 174 2.21 3.13 18.51
N VAL A 175 2.24 4.46 18.47
CA VAL A 175 1.36 5.32 19.27
C VAL A 175 -0.09 5.08 18.88
N TYR A 176 -0.38 5.07 17.57
CA TYR A 176 -1.71 4.80 17.05
C TYR A 176 -2.24 3.44 17.48
N LYS A 177 -1.41 2.39 17.45
CA LYS A 177 -1.83 1.06 17.90
C LYS A 177 -2.15 1.00 19.39
N CYS A 178 -1.43 1.73 20.22
CA CYS A 178 -1.60 1.68 21.68
C CYS A 178 -2.71 2.62 22.18
N TYR A 179 -2.85 3.79 21.56
CA TYR A 179 -3.69 4.89 22.08
C TYR A 179 -4.80 5.33 21.11
N GLY A 180 -4.87 4.74 19.92
CA GLY A 180 -5.90 5.02 18.93
C GLY A 180 -5.70 6.34 18.17
N ARG A 181 -6.67 6.61 17.29
CA ARG A 181 -6.66 7.75 16.37
C ARG A 181 -6.69 9.09 17.07
N GLU A 182 -7.65 9.31 17.97
CA GLU A 182 -7.88 10.61 18.60
C GLU A 182 -6.62 11.13 19.31
N PHE A 183 -5.98 10.27 20.11
CA PHE A 183 -4.73 10.64 20.79
C PHE A 183 -3.61 10.92 19.80
N THR A 184 -3.46 10.06 18.78
CA THR A 184 -2.37 10.18 17.81
C THR A 184 -2.53 11.41 16.92
N GLU A 185 -3.75 11.77 16.54
CA GLU A 185 -4.07 13.01 15.81
C GLU A 185 -3.69 14.24 16.63
N ARG A 186 -4.06 14.27 17.92
CA ARG A 186 -3.70 15.38 18.81
C ARG A 186 -2.19 15.50 18.95
N LEU A 187 -1.50 14.39 19.18
CA LEU A 187 -0.04 14.37 19.27
C LEU A 187 0.61 14.84 17.97
N PHE A 188 0.15 14.32 16.83
CA PHE A 188 0.64 14.74 15.51
C PHE A 188 0.49 16.23 15.30
N ASN A 189 -0.68 16.80 15.59
CA ASN A 189 -0.93 18.23 15.44
C ASN A 189 0.01 19.09 16.30
N GLN A 190 0.30 18.67 17.52
CA GLN A 190 1.27 19.37 18.39
C GLN A 190 2.69 19.32 17.81
N ILE A 191 3.12 18.15 17.33
CA ILE A 191 4.45 18.01 16.70
C ILE A 191 4.52 18.82 15.40
N ASP A 192 3.49 18.75 14.55
CA ASP A 192 3.43 19.45 13.27
C ASP A 192 3.50 20.98 13.45
N THR A 193 2.86 21.52 14.49
CA THR A 193 2.93 22.94 14.88
C THR A 193 4.38 23.38 15.16
N VAL A 194 5.12 22.57 15.92
CA VAL A 194 6.54 22.84 16.24
C VAL A 194 7.43 22.71 15.00
N PHE A 195 7.22 21.67 14.18
CA PHE A 195 8.04 21.39 12.99
C PHE A 195 7.83 22.38 11.84
N SER A 196 6.58 22.77 11.61
CA SER A 196 6.19 23.76 10.58
C SER A 196 6.54 25.19 10.98
N GLY A 197 6.75 25.46 12.27
CA GLY A 197 7.07 26.78 12.78
C GLY A 197 5.86 27.70 12.94
N CYS A 198 4.64 27.19 12.73
CA CYS A 198 3.43 27.90 13.10
C CYS A 198 3.26 27.80 14.61
N ALA A 199 3.93 28.65 15.39
CA ALA A 199 3.58 28.81 16.80
C ALA A 199 2.14 29.34 16.87
N GLN A 200 1.17 28.48 17.16
CA GLN A 200 -0.10 28.96 17.68
C GLN A 200 0.18 29.47 19.09
N SER A 201 0.09 30.78 19.25
CA SER A 201 0.02 31.44 20.55
C SER A 201 -1.10 30.77 21.34
N ILE A 202 -0.72 29.98 22.34
CA ILE A 202 -1.64 29.44 23.34
C ILE A 202 -2.13 30.66 24.14
N PRO A 203 -3.44 30.92 24.23
CA PRO A 203 -4.00 31.98 25.07
C PRO A 203 -3.77 31.71 26.56
#